data_AF-A0AAV7JEG0-F1
#
_entry.id   AF-A0AAV7JEG0-F1
#
_cell.length_a   1.000
_cell.length_b   1.000
_cell.length_c   1.000
_cell.angle_alpha   90.00
_cell.angle_beta   90.00
_cell.angle_gamma   90.00
#
_symmetry.space_group_name_H-M   'P 1'
#
loop_
_entity.id
_entity.type
_entity.pdbx_description
1 polymer ?
#
loop_
_entity_poly.entity_id
_entity_poly.type
_entity_poly.pdbx_seq_one_letter_code
_entity_poly.pdbx_strand_id
1 'polypeptide(L)'
;MRNELKRRKKKLTQSVDDSIIQQIRRLNVEYRKSQITFLEFLNFVVYTFRNKGIESLDDHWKPISYFCDLCAIKYDIIAKFETLKEDSDAILNYVQRNNPNHNVTFPDDDPYTTFDRCNEAFKIVPLHVRRSLYELFKEDYLLFDYEYRGDDEYNIC
;
A
#
# COMPACT_ATOMS: atom_id res chain seq x y z
N MET A 1 8.01 -24.44 -0.20
CA MET A 1 7.26 -23.27 0.32
C MET A 1 8.07 -21.98 0.52
N ARG A 2 8.88 -21.77 1.58
CA ARG A 2 9.59 -20.47 1.80
C ARG A 2 10.50 -20.04 0.63
N ASN A 3 11.20 -20.99 0.00
CA ASN A 3 12.08 -20.70 -1.15
C ASN A 3 11.32 -20.38 -2.44
N GLU A 4 10.11 -20.92 -2.61
CA GLU A 4 9.25 -20.63 -3.76
C GLU A 4 8.57 -19.27 -3.62
N LEU A 5 8.13 -18.90 -2.40
CA LEU A 5 7.61 -17.56 -2.10
C LEU A 5 8.67 -16.48 -2.34
N LYS A 6 9.92 -16.72 -1.91
CA LYS A 6 11.05 -15.82 -2.21
C LYS A 6 11.32 -15.70 -3.71
N ARG A 7 11.23 -16.80 -4.47
CA ARG A 7 11.38 -16.79 -5.94
C ARG A 7 10.25 -16.05 -6.64
N ARG A 8 9.00 -16.24 -6.20
CA ARG A 8 7.83 -15.52 -6.74
C ARG A 8 7.92 -14.02 -6.48
N LYS A 9 8.24 -13.61 -5.25
CA LYS A 9 8.50 -12.19 -4.90
C LYS A 9 9.59 -11.59 -5.79
N LYS A 10 10.73 -12.28 -5.94
CA LYS A 10 11.85 -11.82 -6.78
C LYS A 10 11.45 -11.67 -8.26
N LYS A 11 10.62 -12.58 -8.78
CA LYS A 11 10.14 -12.53 -10.18
C LYS A 11 9.16 -11.37 -10.40
N LEU A 12 8.28 -11.12 -9.44
CA LEU A 12 7.32 -10.00 -9.50
C LEU A 12 8.06 -8.65 -9.46
N THR A 13 8.96 -8.44 -8.49
CA THR A 13 9.74 -7.19 -8.38
C THR A 13 10.51 -6.90 -9.67
N GLN A 14 11.12 -7.92 -10.27
CA GLN A 14 11.89 -7.77 -11.50
C GLN A 14 11.03 -7.38 -12.71
N SER A 15 9.79 -7.87 -12.81
CA SER A 15 8.84 -7.53 -13.88
C SER A 15 8.35 -6.08 -13.82
N VAL A 16 8.16 -5.57 -12.60
CA VAL A 16 7.74 -4.20 -12.35
C VAL A 16 8.88 -3.25 -12.66
N ASP A 17 10.10 -3.61 -12.23
CA ASP A 17 11.28 -2.81 -12.49
C ASP A 17 11.52 -2.61 -13.99
N ASP A 18 11.42 -3.70 -14.77
CA ASP A 18 11.56 -3.64 -16.23
C ASP A 18 10.50 -2.74 -16.87
N SER A 19 9.27 -2.76 -16.37
CA SER A 19 8.16 -1.94 -16.89
C SER A 19 8.38 -0.45 -16.62
N ILE A 20 8.84 -0.10 -15.41
CA ILE A 20 9.17 1.28 -15.04
C ILE A 20 10.35 1.78 -15.86
N ILE A 21 11.40 0.97 -16.04
CA ILE A 21 12.57 1.30 -16.85
C ILE A 21 12.16 1.62 -18.30
N GLN A 22 11.26 0.82 -18.88
CA GLN A 22 10.79 1.02 -20.24
C GLN A 22 9.91 2.28 -20.37
N GLN A 23 8.99 2.50 -19.43
CA GLN A 23 7.97 3.54 -19.53
C GLN A 23 8.44 4.91 -19.04
N ILE A 24 9.21 4.95 -17.96
CA ILE A 24 9.64 6.20 -17.30
C ILE A 24 11.06 6.60 -17.72
N ARG A 25 12.03 5.67 -17.66
CA ARG A 25 13.45 5.96 -17.97
C ARG A 25 13.77 5.92 -19.48
N ARG A 26 12.80 5.58 -20.34
CA ARG A 26 12.92 5.55 -21.83
C ARG A 26 14.23 4.91 -22.34
N LEU A 27 14.56 3.71 -21.82
CA LEU A 27 15.74 2.90 -22.19
C LEU A 27 17.11 3.55 -21.94
N ASN A 28 17.22 4.61 -21.13
CA ASN A 28 18.52 5.19 -20.81
C ASN A 28 19.39 4.16 -20.05
N VAL A 29 20.48 3.70 -20.68
CA VAL A 29 21.24 2.49 -20.28
C VAL A 29 21.90 2.66 -18.91
N GLU A 30 22.34 3.87 -18.59
CA GLU A 30 22.92 4.21 -17.29
C GLU A 30 21.89 4.07 -16.17
N TYR A 31 20.68 4.54 -16.42
CA TYR A 31 19.54 4.41 -15.51
C TYR A 31 18.95 3.00 -15.45
N ARG A 32 19.34 2.04 -16.29
CA ARG A 32 18.90 0.63 -16.12
C ARG A 32 19.56 -0.04 -14.91
N LYS A 33 20.72 0.44 -14.49
CA LYS A 33 21.52 -0.19 -13.41
C LYS A 33 21.22 0.39 -12.03
N SER A 34 20.54 1.54 -11.96
CA SER A 34 20.18 2.16 -10.68
C SER A 34 18.89 1.58 -10.13
N GLN A 35 18.78 1.53 -8.80
CA GLN A 35 17.54 1.15 -8.12
C GLN A 35 16.41 2.11 -8.50
N ILE A 36 15.19 1.59 -8.50
CA ILE A 36 13.99 2.40 -8.77
C ILE A 36 13.66 3.19 -7.51
N THR A 37 13.48 4.49 -7.70
CA THR A 37 13.07 5.39 -6.61
C THR A 37 11.58 5.27 -6.36
N PHE A 38 11.15 5.61 -5.13
CA PHE A 38 9.73 5.62 -4.78
C PHE A 38 8.91 6.53 -5.70
N LEU A 39 9.43 7.72 -6.02
CA LEU A 39 8.75 8.66 -6.92
C LEU A 39 8.62 8.11 -8.37
N GLU A 40 9.61 7.37 -8.88
CA GLU A 40 9.48 6.71 -10.20
C GLU A 40 8.40 5.64 -10.19
N PHE A 41 8.30 4.87 -9.11
CA PHE A 41 7.21 3.90 -8.94
C PHE A 41 5.84 4.60 -8.92
N LEU A 42 5.66 5.65 -8.12
CA LEU A 42 4.39 6.40 -8.07
C LEU A 42 4.04 7.02 -9.43
N ASN A 43 5.01 7.58 -10.14
CA ASN A 43 4.79 8.10 -11.48
C ASN A 43 4.38 7.01 -12.47
N PHE A 44 4.93 5.81 -12.35
CA PHE A 44 4.51 4.66 -13.16
C PHE A 44 3.06 4.24 -12.85
N VAL A 45 2.67 4.20 -11.57
CA VAL A 45 1.28 3.89 -11.17
C VAL A 45 0.33 4.94 -11.73
N VAL A 46 0.61 6.23 -11.52
CA VAL A 46 -0.21 7.35 -12.03
C VAL A 46 -0.27 7.34 -13.55
N TYR A 47 0.86 7.10 -14.23
CA TYR A 47 0.90 7.01 -15.69
C TYR A 47 0.04 5.84 -16.19
N THR A 48 0.16 4.66 -15.58
CA THR A 48 -0.62 3.48 -15.96
C THR A 48 -2.11 3.73 -15.77
N PHE A 49 -2.50 4.26 -14.62
CA PHE A 49 -3.89 4.65 -14.34
C PHE A 49 -4.43 5.63 -15.40
N ARG A 50 -3.72 6.74 -15.65
CA ARG A 50 -4.21 7.80 -16.53
C ARG A 50 -4.25 7.43 -18.01
N ASN A 51 -3.35 6.55 -18.47
CA ASN A 51 -3.22 6.22 -19.90
C ASN A 51 -3.81 4.87 -20.28
N LYS A 52 -3.90 3.93 -19.34
CA LYS A 52 -4.33 2.53 -19.60
C LYS A 52 -5.51 2.09 -18.74
N GLY A 53 -5.97 2.93 -17.80
CA GLY A 53 -7.08 2.63 -16.90
C GLY A 53 -6.71 1.75 -15.71
N ILE A 54 -7.64 1.65 -14.76
CA ILE A 54 -7.47 0.92 -13.48
C ILE A 54 -7.23 -0.58 -13.72
N GLU A 55 -7.87 -1.19 -14.72
CA GLU A 55 -7.68 -2.60 -15.09
C GLU A 55 -6.23 -2.98 -15.36
N SER A 56 -5.45 -2.02 -15.88
CA SER A 56 -4.05 -2.24 -16.24
C SER A 56 -3.09 -2.14 -15.05
N LEU A 57 -3.58 -1.78 -13.86
CA LEU A 57 -2.79 -1.78 -12.64
C LEU A 57 -2.59 -3.21 -12.14
N ASP A 58 -1.42 -3.47 -11.57
CA ASP A 58 -1.15 -4.70 -10.85
C ASP A 58 -2.05 -4.79 -9.61
N ASP A 59 -2.50 -5.99 -9.29
CA ASP A 59 -3.43 -6.23 -8.19
C ASP A 59 -2.87 -5.80 -6.82
N HIS A 60 -1.54 -5.69 -6.66
CA HIS A 60 -0.93 -5.26 -5.39
C HIS A 60 -1.09 -3.76 -5.09
N TRP A 61 -1.38 -2.91 -6.09
CA TRP A 61 -1.59 -1.46 -5.90
C TRP A 61 -2.80 -0.95 -6.67
N LYS A 62 -3.76 -1.84 -6.90
CA LYS A 62 -5.09 -1.52 -7.38
C LYS A 62 -5.98 -1.18 -6.17
N PRO A 63 -6.93 -0.24 -6.28
CA PRO A 63 -7.86 0.06 -5.20
C PRO A 63 -8.61 -1.18 -4.73
N ILE A 64 -8.84 -1.30 -3.42
CA ILE A 64 -9.56 -2.44 -2.83
C ILE A 64 -11.01 -2.47 -3.31
N SER A 65 -11.64 -1.31 -3.45
CA SER A 65 -12.94 -1.08 -4.09
C SER A 65 -13.07 -1.71 -5.48
N TYR A 66 -11.96 -1.94 -6.16
CA TYR A 66 -11.95 -2.61 -7.47
C TYR A 66 -12.15 -4.12 -7.39
N PHE A 67 -11.85 -4.74 -6.25
CA PHE A 67 -12.05 -6.17 -6.06
C PHE A 67 -13.49 -6.46 -5.65
N CYS A 68 -14.02 -7.59 -6.12
CA CYS A 68 -15.45 -7.88 -6.00
C CYS A 68 -15.94 -7.94 -4.54
N ASP A 69 -17.10 -7.32 -4.34
CA ASP A 69 -18.08 -7.56 -3.29
C ASP A 69 -17.64 -7.34 -1.84
N LEU A 70 -16.90 -6.25 -1.58
CA LEU A 70 -16.70 -5.75 -0.21
C LEU A 70 -18.03 -5.59 0.54
N CYS A 71 -19.07 -5.11 -0.16
CA CYS A 71 -20.41 -4.96 0.42
C CYS A 71 -21.15 -6.29 0.67
N ALA A 72 -20.72 -7.40 0.05
CA ALA A 72 -21.35 -8.70 0.28
C ALA A 72 -20.80 -9.41 1.53
N ILE A 73 -19.65 -8.97 2.04
CA ILE A 73 -19.05 -9.49 3.27
C ILE A 73 -19.58 -8.68 4.45
N LYS A 74 -20.15 -9.37 5.43
CA LYS A 74 -20.51 -8.76 6.72
C LYS A 74 -19.29 -8.80 7.63
N TYR A 75 -18.56 -7.70 7.68
CA TYR A 75 -17.41 -7.57 8.57
C TYR A 75 -17.87 -7.43 10.02
N ASP A 76 -17.34 -8.28 10.90
CA ASP A 76 -17.49 -8.10 12.34
C ASP A 76 -16.53 -7.02 12.86
N ILE A 77 -15.37 -6.86 12.21
CA ILE A 77 -14.28 -5.98 12.62
C ILE A 77 -13.61 -5.37 11.38
N ILE A 78 -13.36 -4.06 11.41
CA ILE A 78 -12.52 -3.32 10.48
C ILE A 78 -11.42 -2.67 11.31
N ALA A 79 -10.17 -3.04 11.05
CA ALA A 79 -9.00 -2.52 11.78
C ALA A 79 -8.21 -1.53 10.90
N LYS A 80 -7.47 -0.62 11.54
CA LYS A 80 -6.66 0.40 10.86
C LYS A 80 -5.17 0.18 11.13
N PHE A 81 -4.31 0.54 10.16
CA PHE A 81 -2.86 0.42 10.34
C PHE A 81 -2.32 1.39 11.38
N GLU A 82 -3.00 2.53 11.55
CA GLU A 82 -2.70 3.56 12.54
C GLU A 82 -2.90 3.06 13.98
N THR A 83 -3.80 2.10 14.18
CA THR A 83 -4.15 1.47 15.47
C THR A 83 -3.85 -0.02 15.46
N LEU A 84 -2.87 -0.46 14.66
CA LEU A 84 -2.63 -1.87 14.39
C LEU A 84 -2.37 -2.69 15.66
N LYS A 85 -1.63 -2.14 16.63
CA LYS A 85 -1.32 -2.82 17.89
C LYS A 85 -2.58 -2.97 18.73
N GLU A 86 -3.28 -1.86 18.94
CA GLU A 86 -4.49 -1.78 19.75
C GLU A 86 -5.59 -2.68 19.17
N ASP A 87 -5.82 -2.61 17.86
CA ASP A 87 -6.82 -3.42 17.17
C ASP A 87 -6.46 -4.90 17.25
N SER A 88 -5.18 -5.26 17.01
CA SER A 88 -4.72 -6.64 17.08
C SER A 88 -4.85 -7.23 18.49
N ASP A 89 -4.48 -6.48 19.52
CA ASP A 89 -4.63 -6.92 20.91
C ASP A 89 -6.11 -7.10 21.27
N ALA A 90 -6.98 -6.18 20.86
CA ALA A 90 -8.43 -6.29 21.08
C ALA A 90 -9.03 -7.53 20.39
N ILE A 91 -8.64 -7.77 19.14
CA ILE A 91 -9.06 -8.95 18.37
C ILE A 91 -8.59 -10.24 19.03
N LEU A 92 -7.31 -10.33 19.40
CA LEU A 92 -6.74 -11.53 20.03
C LEU A 92 -7.42 -11.83 21.38
N ASN A 93 -7.61 -10.81 22.21
CA ASN A 93 -8.35 -10.93 23.48
C ASN A 93 -9.79 -11.42 23.26
N TYR A 94 -10.49 -10.88 22.26
CA TYR A 94 -11.84 -11.30 21.92
C TYR A 94 -11.88 -12.76 21.47
N VAL A 95 -10.99 -13.19 20.58
CA VAL A 95 -10.98 -14.56 20.01
C VAL A 95 -10.57 -15.61 21.05
N GLN A 96 -9.65 -15.28 21.96
CA GLN A 96 -9.14 -16.22 22.97
C GLN A 96 -9.89 -16.19 24.31
N ARG A 97 -10.93 -15.35 24.46
CA ARG A 97 -11.68 -15.15 25.73
C ARG A 97 -12.19 -16.41 26.43
N ASN A 98 -12.43 -17.48 25.67
CA ASN A 98 -12.93 -18.75 26.19
C ASN A 98 -11.84 -19.83 26.35
N ASN A 99 -10.57 -19.48 26.14
CA ASN A 99 -9.45 -20.43 26.22
C ASN A 99 -8.33 -19.86 27.10
N PRO A 100 -8.41 -20.02 28.43
CA PRO A 100 -7.49 -19.39 29.39
C PRO A 100 -6.04 -19.90 29.29
N ASN A 101 -5.81 -21.01 28.56
CA ASN A 101 -4.47 -21.54 28.32
C ASN A 101 -3.81 -20.97 27.06
N HIS A 102 -4.51 -20.11 26.31
CA HIS A 102 -4.01 -19.46 25.11
C HIS A 102 -3.74 -17.98 25.42
N ASN A 103 -2.46 -17.60 25.37
CA ASN A 103 -2.01 -16.22 25.57
C ASN A 103 -1.15 -15.81 24.37
N VAL A 104 -1.82 -15.54 23.25
CA VAL A 104 -1.17 -14.98 22.06
C VAL A 104 -1.33 -13.47 22.12
N THR A 105 -0.22 -12.76 21.99
CA THR A 105 -0.18 -11.31 21.89
C THR A 105 0.32 -10.89 20.53
N PHE A 106 -0.11 -9.71 20.07
CA PHE A 106 0.51 -9.11 18.91
C PHE A 106 1.94 -8.68 19.29
N PRO A 107 2.95 -8.90 18.44
CA PRO A 107 4.32 -8.47 18.72
C PRO A 107 4.37 -6.99 19.09
N ASP A 108 5.19 -6.65 20.08
CA ASP A 108 5.45 -5.24 20.47
C ASP A 108 6.38 -4.54 19.47
N ASP A 109 6.33 -4.94 18.19
CA ASP A 109 7.12 -4.32 17.13
C ASP A 109 6.75 -2.83 17.02
N ASP A 110 7.78 -2.02 16.78
CA ASP A 110 7.76 -0.57 16.91
C ASP A 110 6.59 0.10 16.13
N PRO A 111 5.60 0.68 16.84
CA PRO A 111 4.49 1.40 16.21
C PRO A 111 4.95 2.67 15.47
N TYR A 112 6.18 3.17 15.72
CA TYR A 112 6.77 4.34 15.05
C TYR A 112 7.16 4.10 13.58
N THR A 113 6.73 3.02 12.95
CA THR A 113 7.31 2.63 11.66
C THR A 113 6.41 2.76 10.44
N THR A 114 5.09 2.88 10.56
CA THR A 114 4.23 3.04 9.37
C THR A 114 3.95 4.50 9.07
N PHE A 115 3.46 5.24 10.07
CA PHE A 115 3.08 6.65 9.92
C PHE A 115 4.27 7.54 9.55
N ASP A 116 5.35 7.49 10.35
CA ASP A 116 6.54 8.30 10.11
C ASP A 116 7.20 7.94 8.78
N ARG A 117 7.31 6.65 8.45
CA ARG A 117 7.87 6.23 7.15
C ARG A 117 6.99 6.66 5.98
N CYS A 118 5.68 6.63 6.14
CA CYS A 118 4.74 7.12 5.12
C CYS A 118 4.96 8.61 4.89
N ASN A 119 4.95 9.41 5.95
CA ASN A 119 5.21 10.85 5.85
C ASN A 119 6.58 11.16 5.24
N GLU A 120 7.66 10.51 5.70
CA GLU A 120 9.00 10.69 5.11
C GLU A 120 9.05 10.31 3.62
N ALA A 121 8.42 9.20 3.23
CA ALA A 121 8.39 8.77 1.84
C ALA A 121 7.59 9.74 0.95
N PHE A 122 6.54 10.35 1.48
CA PHE A 122 5.67 11.25 0.73
C PHE A 122 6.16 12.72 0.68
N LYS A 123 7.10 13.14 1.53
CA LYS A 123 7.73 14.47 1.47
C LYS A 123 8.31 14.81 0.10
N ILE A 124 8.88 13.81 -0.60
CA ILE A 124 9.49 13.99 -1.92
C ILE A 124 8.47 13.91 -3.08
N VAL A 125 7.19 13.69 -2.79
CA VAL A 125 6.17 13.43 -3.81
C VAL A 125 5.47 14.73 -4.21
N PRO A 126 5.57 15.16 -5.48
CA PRO A 126 4.94 16.39 -5.94
C PRO A 126 3.42 16.36 -5.75
N LEU A 127 2.84 17.53 -5.45
CA LEU A 127 1.40 17.68 -5.19
C LEU A 127 0.51 17.08 -6.29
N HIS A 128 0.90 17.24 -7.56
CA HIS A 128 0.13 16.70 -8.68
C HIS A 128 0.11 15.15 -8.69
N VAL A 129 1.20 14.51 -8.25
CA VAL A 129 1.25 13.04 -8.10
C VAL A 129 0.36 12.61 -6.93
N ARG A 130 0.45 13.30 -5.78
CA ARG A 130 -0.40 13.06 -4.60
C ARG A 130 -1.90 13.13 -4.95
N ARG A 131 -2.32 14.18 -5.64
CA ARG A 131 -3.71 14.34 -6.11
C ARG A 131 -4.12 13.25 -7.10
N SER A 132 -3.24 12.85 -8.02
CA SER A 132 -3.51 11.75 -8.95
C SER A 132 -3.70 10.40 -8.25
N LEU A 133 -2.94 10.16 -7.19
CA LEU A 133 -3.09 8.97 -6.35
C LEU A 133 -4.40 9.02 -5.57
N TYR A 134 -4.77 10.18 -5.02
CA TYR A 134 -6.08 10.33 -4.37
C TYR A 134 -7.24 10.09 -5.35
N GLU A 135 -7.17 10.61 -6.58
CA GLU A 135 -8.15 10.30 -7.63
C GLU A 135 -8.28 8.79 -7.87
N LEU A 136 -7.16 8.06 -7.88
CA LEU A 136 -7.14 6.61 -8.04
C LEU A 136 -7.76 5.88 -6.86
N PHE A 137 -7.48 6.28 -5.62
CA PHE A 137 -7.90 5.58 -4.39
C PHE A 137 -9.14 6.20 -3.71
N LYS A 138 -9.82 7.16 -4.34
CA LYS A 138 -10.88 7.96 -3.72
C LYS A 138 -11.98 7.12 -3.07
N GLU A 139 -12.41 6.05 -3.72
CA GLU A 139 -13.47 5.17 -3.21
C GLU A 139 -13.02 4.43 -1.96
N ASP A 140 -11.76 3.98 -1.89
CA ASP A 140 -11.21 3.34 -0.70
C ASP A 140 -11.14 4.32 0.47
N TYR A 141 -10.75 5.58 0.23
CA TYR A 141 -10.77 6.61 1.27
C TYR A 141 -12.16 6.76 1.89
N LEU A 142 -13.20 6.78 1.06
CA LEU A 142 -14.58 6.89 1.52
C LEU A 142 -15.07 5.62 2.23
N LEU A 143 -14.72 4.44 1.71
CA LEU A 143 -15.20 3.17 2.25
C LEU A 143 -14.59 2.85 3.63
N PHE A 144 -13.32 3.22 3.83
CA PHE A 144 -12.57 2.92 5.06
C PHE A 144 -12.39 4.12 5.99
N ASP A 145 -13.10 5.21 5.71
CA ASP A 145 -13.13 6.42 6.55
C ASP A 145 -11.72 7.02 6.76
N TYR A 146 -11.02 7.25 5.65
CA TYR A 146 -9.75 7.97 5.59
C TYR A 146 -9.95 9.38 5.05
N GLU A 147 -9.26 10.36 5.65
CA GLU A 147 -9.26 11.74 5.21
C GLU A 147 -8.16 11.99 4.16
N TYR A 148 -8.48 12.74 3.10
CA TYR A 148 -7.45 13.20 2.18
C TYR A 148 -6.65 14.35 2.80
N ARG A 149 -5.36 14.10 3.07
CA ARG A 149 -4.40 15.10 3.55
C ARG A 149 -3.25 15.37 2.58
N GLY A 150 -3.38 14.91 1.34
CA GLY A 150 -2.30 14.99 0.34
C GLY A 150 -1.92 16.40 -0.10
N ASP A 151 -2.60 17.45 0.36
CA ASP A 151 -2.24 18.84 0.17
C ASP A 151 -1.45 19.43 1.37
N ASP A 152 -1.44 18.74 2.53
CA ASP A 152 -0.60 19.07 3.69
C ASP A 152 0.85 18.62 3.41
N GLU A 153 1.84 19.41 3.78
CA GLU A 153 3.26 19.08 3.60
C GLU A 153 3.86 18.32 4.81
N TYR A 154 3.17 18.33 5.94
CA TYR A 154 3.67 17.83 7.23
C TYR A 154 2.93 16.57 7.72
N ASN A 155 1.71 16.33 7.24
CA ASN A 155 0.86 15.23 7.66
C ASN A 155 0.11 14.68 6.43
N ILE A 156 0.85 14.05 5.53
CA ILE A 156 0.35 13.51 4.25
C ILE A 156 -0.38 12.19 4.48
N CYS A 157 0.17 11.41 5.42
CA CYS A 157 -0.46 10.29 6.09
C CYS A 157 -0.70 10.80 7.52
#